data_AF-A0A945U061-F1
#
_entry.id   AF-A0A945U061-F1
#
_cell.length_a   1.000
_cell.length_b   1.000
_cell.length_c   1.000
_cell.angle_alpha   90.00
_cell.angle_beta   90.00
_cell.angle_gamma   90.00
#
_symmetry.space_group_name_H-M   'P 1'
#
loop_
_entity.id
_entity.type
_entity.pdbx_description
1 polymer ?
#
loop_
_entity_poly.entity_id
_entity_poly.type
_entity_poly.pdbx_seq_one_letter_code
_entity_poly.pdbx_strand_id
1 'polypeptide(L)'
;MRGDNVAIALQPGVGIGFARDTDQWFVQTPDPLALLAELNDQTAPRWVWWDRSTATQIAQARVPIDRCWDVATIHRLIFGGWKTSVGEVWASLNGLPLDTLPRMGQLGLLDMPDDNGDRDSPIQPDGHLRPEWISGGSQTSVERLASWASLVLRAMRLQQPMLDALPNPDRAHSTARSESAAELLCAEMAIEGLPIDEEEALRLIGEFAGPRATSALDQERIWEERDEKVLVHLTPRQPVNLRNPAEVKAMLRRQGHE
;
A
#
# COMPACT_ATOMS: atom_id res chain seq x y z
N MET A 1 -17.68 -9.41 26.84
CA MET A 1 -17.52 -8.26 25.92
C MET A 1 -16.74 -8.73 24.71
N ARG A 2 -17.42 -9.08 23.62
CA ARG A 2 -16.82 -9.37 22.30
C ARG A 2 -17.42 -8.32 21.38
N GLY A 3 -16.67 -7.28 20.99
CA GLY A 3 -17.22 -6.26 20.09
C GLY A 3 -16.58 -4.86 20.11
N ASP A 4 -15.62 -4.59 20.99
CA ASP A 4 -15.01 -3.26 21.06
C ASP A 4 -14.04 -3.04 19.90
N ASN A 5 -14.20 -1.93 19.18
CA ASN A 5 -13.28 -1.48 18.15
C ASN A 5 -12.23 -0.58 18.80
N VAL A 6 -10.96 -0.90 18.62
CA VAL A 6 -9.83 -0.10 19.10
C VAL A 6 -8.97 0.25 17.90
N ALA A 7 -8.92 1.52 17.56
CA ALA A 7 -8.06 2.00 16.49
C ALA A 7 -6.64 2.19 17.01
N ILE A 8 -5.67 1.93 16.13
CA ILE A 8 -4.25 2.03 16.44
C ILE A 8 -3.51 2.80 15.35
N ALA A 9 -2.45 3.47 15.78
CA ALA A 9 -1.36 3.94 14.95
C ALA A 9 -0.07 3.69 15.70
N LEU A 10 0.94 3.10 15.06
CA LEU A 10 2.18 2.72 15.72
C LEU A 10 3.39 3.10 14.89
N GLN A 11 4.49 3.34 15.60
CA GLN A 11 5.80 3.56 15.01
C GLN A 11 6.88 2.95 15.93
N PRO A 12 7.61 1.91 15.49
CA PRO A 12 8.74 1.38 16.24
C PRO A 12 9.76 2.47 16.59
N GLY A 13 10.26 2.44 17.83
CA GLY A 13 11.13 3.48 18.38
C GLY A 13 10.44 4.74 18.92
N VAL A 14 9.14 4.91 18.66
CA VAL A 14 8.34 6.04 19.15
C VAL A 14 7.27 5.56 20.13
N GLY A 15 6.38 4.67 19.68
CA GLY A 15 5.30 4.13 20.52
C GLY A 15 4.07 3.75 19.73
N ILE A 16 2.93 3.73 20.42
CA ILE A 16 1.62 3.39 19.87
C ILE A 16 0.56 4.34 20.42
N GLY A 17 -0.26 4.86 19.51
CA GLY A 17 -1.48 5.60 19.81
C GLY A 17 -2.70 4.70 19.68
N PHE A 18 -3.68 4.92 20.55
CA PHE A 18 -4.93 4.19 20.61
C PHE A 18 -6.11 5.15 20.58
N ALA A 19 -7.22 4.70 20.02
CA ALA A 19 -8.50 5.35 20.19
C ALA A 19 -9.63 4.33 20.35
N ARG A 20 -10.56 4.65 21.25
CA ARG A 20 -11.76 3.86 21.54
C ARG A 20 -12.86 4.82 21.96
N ASP A 21 -14.07 4.65 21.44
CA ASP A 21 -15.19 5.54 21.78
C ASP A 21 -14.84 7.01 21.54
N THR A 22 -14.86 7.87 22.56
CA THR A 22 -14.41 9.26 22.49
C THR A 22 -12.99 9.46 23.00
N ASP A 23 -12.39 8.41 23.56
CA ASP A 23 -11.10 8.47 24.23
C ASP A 23 -9.97 8.16 23.25
N GLN A 24 -8.88 8.91 23.38
CA GLN A 24 -7.62 8.63 22.73
C GLN A 24 -6.51 8.69 23.76
N TRP A 25 -5.54 7.79 23.66
CA TRP A 25 -4.39 7.74 24.55
C TRP A 25 -3.20 7.17 23.79
N PHE A 26 -2.01 7.25 24.39
CA PHE A 26 -0.80 6.70 23.81
C PHE A 26 0.03 6.01 24.88
N VAL A 27 0.92 5.14 24.40
CA VAL A 27 1.99 4.54 25.19
C VAL A 27 3.30 4.78 24.45
N GLN A 28 4.21 5.49 25.10
CA GLN A 28 5.58 5.62 24.62
C GLN A 28 6.33 4.33 24.93
N THR A 29 6.82 3.67 23.89
CA THR A 29 7.55 2.41 24.00
C THR A 29 8.46 2.24 22.78
N PRO A 30 9.68 1.72 22.95
CA PRO A 30 10.54 1.38 21.80
C PRO A 30 9.94 0.23 20.97
N ASP A 31 9.16 -0.66 21.58
CA ASP A 31 8.55 -1.83 20.94
C ASP A 31 7.02 -1.82 21.07
N PRO A 32 6.31 -1.10 20.18
CA PRO A 32 4.85 -1.07 20.19
C PRO A 32 4.20 -2.37 19.73
N LEU A 33 4.91 -3.22 18.97
CA LEU A 33 4.36 -4.46 18.42
C LEU A 33 4.30 -5.57 19.48
N ALA A 34 5.31 -5.64 20.36
CA ALA A 34 5.24 -6.52 21.53
C ALA A 34 4.07 -6.13 22.47
N LEU A 35 3.88 -4.83 22.72
CA LEU A 35 2.75 -4.34 23.50
C LEU A 35 1.41 -4.67 22.83
N LEU A 36 1.31 -4.51 21.51
CA LEU A 36 0.10 -4.86 20.76
C LEU A 36 -0.23 -6.36 20.88
N ALA A 37 0.78 -7.24 20.82
CA ALA A 37 0.62 -8.67 20.99
C ALA A 37 0.08 -9.03 22.38
N GLU A 38 0.66 -8.43 23.43
CA GLU A 38 0.20 -8.60 24.81
C GLU A 38 -1.26 -8.15 24.97
N LEU A 39 -1.62 -6.98 24.44
CA LEU A 39 -2.98 -6.47 24.51
C LEU A 39 -3.97 -7.32 23.71
N ASN A 40 -3.54 -7.86 22.56
CA ASN A 40 -4.39 -8.77 21.78
C ASN A 40 -4.71 -10.03 22.58
N ASP A 41 -3.70 -10.66 23.22
CA ASP A 41 -3.91 -11.87 24.04
C ASP A 41 -4.87 -11.60 25.23
N GLN A 42 -4.75 -10.43 25.86
CA GLN A 42 -5.56 -10.08 27.03
C GLN A 42 -7.00 -9.67 26.70
N THR A 43 -7.21 -8.93 25.62
CA THR A 43 -8.48 -8.23 25.36
C THR A 43 -9.11 -8.57 24.00
N ALA A 44 -8.30 -8.97 23.02
CA ALA A 44 -8.68 -9.31 21.66
C ALA A 44 -9.74 -8.37 21.05
N PRO A 45 -9.60 -7.03 21.06
CA PRO A 45 -10.58 -6.16 20.43
C PRO A 45 -10.56 -6.36 18.91
N ARG A 46 -11.45 -5.67 18.19
CA ARG A 46 -11.24 -5.47 16.75
C ARG A 46 -10.27 -4.31 16.57
N TRP A 47 -9.05 -4.63 16.15
CA TRP A 47 -8.04 -3.63 15.85
C TRP A 47 -8.37 -2.90 14.54
N VAL A 48 -8.31 -1.58 14.54
CA VAL A 48 -8.64 -0.77 13.36
C VAL A 48 -7.41 0.03 12.95
N TRP A 49 -7.07 0.03 11.66
CA TRP A 49 -5.94 0.81 11.11
C TRP A 49 -6.28 1.35 9.71
N TRP A 50 -5.45 2.26 9.21
CA TRP A 50 -5.68 2.92 7.92
C TRP A 50 -5.57 1.98 6.73
N ASP A 51 -4.45 1.28 6.60
CA ASP A 51 -4.10 0.53 5.40
C ASP A 51 -3.07 -0.59 5.67
N ARG A 52 -2.68 -1.26 4.57
CA ARG A 52 -1.69 -2.35 4.54
C ARG A 52 -0.34 -1.99 5.18
N SER A 53 0.05 -0.73 5.32
CA SER A 53 1.34 -0.38 5.95
C SER A 53 1.40 -0.84 7.41
N THR A 54 0.28 -0.77 8.13
CA THR A 54 0.20 -1.25 9.52
C THR A 54 0.11 -2.77 9.55
N ALA A 55 -0.68 -3.39 8.67
CA ALA A 55 -0.77 -4.84 8.55
C ALA A 55 0.59 -5.49 8.23
N THR A 56 1.39 -4.86 7.35
CA THR A 56 2.76 -5.32 7.03
C THR A 56 3.66 -5.32 8.26
N GLN A 57 3.62 -4.26 9.08
CA GLN A 57 4.42 -4.20 10.31
C GLN A 57 4.01 -5.26 11.33
N ILE A 58 2.70 -5.48 11.50
CA ILE A 58 2.13 -6.53 12.35
C ILE A 58 2.58 -7.92 11.87
N ALA A 59 2.49 -8.18 10.56
CA ALA A 59 2.90 -9.43 9.94
C ALA A 59 4.41 -9.69 10.09
N GLN A 60 5.25 -8.67 9.88
CA GLN A 60 6.70 -8.76 10.07
C GLN A 60 7.08 -9.13 11.50
N ALA A 61 6.38 -8.57 12.49
CA ALA A 61 6.58 -8.90 13.90
C ALA A 61 5.85 -10.17 14.35
N ARG A 62 5.11 -10.84 13.46
CA ARG A 62 4.34 -12.06 13.73
C ARG A 62 3.37 -11.91 14.91
N VAL A 63 2.75 -10.74 15.02
CA VAL A 63 1.75 -10.46 16.07
C VAL A 63 0.44 -11.15 15.69
N PRO A 64 -0.08 -12.08 16.52
CA PRO A 64 -1.31 -12.80 16.19
C PRO A 64 -2.51 -11.88 16.41
N ILE A 65 -3.15 -11.42 15.34
CA ILE A 65 -4.33 -10.56 15.40
C ILE A 65 -5.60 -11.36 15.09
N ASP A 66 -6.50 -11.45 16.06
CA ASP A 66 -7.74 -12.24 15.90
C ASP A 66 -8.80 -11.53 15.04
N ARG A 67 -8.88 -10.21 15.17
CA ARG A 67 -9.93 -9.39 14.55
C ARG A 67 -9.36 -8.04 14.14
N CYS A 68 -9.56 -7.71 12.87
CA CYS A 68 -9.13 -6.43 12.32
C CYS A 68 -10.24 -5.71 11.54
N TRP A 69 -9.96 -4.45 11.22
CA TRP A 69 -10.68 -3.62 10.27
C TRP A 69 -9.68 -2.72 9.54
N ASP A 70 -9.53 -2.95 8.24
CA ASP A 70 -8.62 -2.17 7.39
C ASP A 70 -9.41 -1.13 6.59
N VAL A 71 -9.27 0.14 6.97
CA VAL A 71 -10.14 1.22 6.45
C VAL A 71 -9.99 1.36 4.92
N ALA A 72 -8.78 1.30 4.37
CA ALA A 72 -8.55 1.39 2.93
C ALA A 72 -9.16 0.20 2.17
N THR A 73 -9.12 -1.00 2.74
CA THR A 73 -9.77 -2.19 2.17
C THR A 73 -11.28 -2.05 2.15
N ILE A 74 -11.87 -1.58 3.24
CA ILE A 74 -13.33 -1.35 3.28
C ILE A 74 -13.74 -0.23 2.34
N HIS A 75 -12.90 0.78 2.17
CA HIS A 75 -13.17 1.82 1.19
C HIS A 75 -13.26 1.24 -0.23
N ARG A 76 -12.33 0.36 -0.63
CA ARG A 76 -12.39 -0.34 -1.93
C ARG A 76 -13.67 -1.19 -2.08
N LEU A 77 -14.15 -1.78 -0.99
CA LEU A 77 -15.41 -2.54 -1.00
C LEU A 77 -16.63 -1.63 -1.23
N ILE A 78 -16.68 -0.46 -0.59
CA ILE A 78 -17.83 0.45 -0.64
C ILE A 78 -17.85 1.27 -1.94
N PHE A 79 -16.70 1.83 -2.33
CA PHE A 79 -16.59 2.79 -3.43
C PHE A 79 -16.02 2.16 -4.72
N GLY A 80 -15.47 0.94 -4.64
CA GLY A 80 -14.72 0.33 -5.74
C GLY A 80 -13.30 0.89 -5.86
N GLY A 81 -12.63 0.58 -6.98
CA GLY A 81 -11.27 1.03 -7.27
C GLY A 81 -10.17 0.07 -6.81
N TRP A 82 -9.00 0.22 -7.43
CA TRP A 82 -7.86 -0.69 -7.23
C TRP A 82 -6.73 -0.10 -6.38
N LYS A 83 -6.53 1.22 -6.45
CA LYS A 83 -5.52 1.95 -5.67
C LYS A 83 -6.20 3.15 -5.04
N THR A 84 -6.09 3.24 -3.71
CA THR A 84 -6.63 4.36 -2.95
C THR A 84 -5.63 4.72 -1.87
N SER A 85 -5.27 6.01 -1.82
CA SER A 85 -4.48 6.61 -0.75
C SER A 85 -5.35 6.95 0.45
N VAL A 86 -4.74 7.04 1.65
CA VAL A 86 -5.44 7.48 2.87
C VAL A 86 -6.15 8.84 2.70
N GLY A 87 -5.56 9.76 1.93
CA GLY A 87 -6.16 11.05 1.60
C GLY A 87 -7.46 10.93 0.81
N GLU A 88 -7.48 10.09 -0.24
CA GLU A 88 -8.67 9.82 -1.04
C GLU A 88 -9.76 9.11 -0.22
N VAL A 89 -9.37 8.17 0.66
CA VAL A 89 -10.30 7.50 1.57
C VAL A 89 -11.01 8.53 2.45
N TRP A 90 -10.25 9.40 3.12
CA TRP A 90 -10.81 10.42 4.00
C TRP A 90 -11.71 11.41 3.25
N ALA A 91 -11.24 11.91 2.11
CA ALA A 91 -12.00 12.85 1.30
C ALA A 91 -13.35 12.25 0.86
N SER A 92 -13.33 11.01 0.38
CA SER A 92 -14.56 10.31 -0.04
C SER A 92 -15.53 10.10 1.12
N LEU A 93 -15.04 9.73 2.30
CA LEU A 93 -15.88 9.52 3.50
C LEU A 93 -16.50 10.82 4.03
N ASN A 94 -15.91 11.98 3.72
CA ASN A 94 -16.41 13.30 4.14
C ASN A 94 -17.06 14.08 2.98
N GLY A 95 -17.22 13.48 1.79
CA GLY A 95 -17.81 14.13 0.63
C GLY A 95 -16.99 15.32 0.08
N LEU A 96 -15.67 15.29 0.26
CA LEU A 96 -14.77 16.35 -0.20
C LEU A 96 -14.34 16.11 -1.65
N PRO A 97 -14.05 17.17 -2.44
CA PRO A 97 -13.63 17.03 -3.83
C PRO A 97 -12.28 16.31 -3.97
N LEU A 98 -12.20 15.31 -4.85
CA LEU A 98 -10.96 14.52 -5.03
C LEU A 98 -9.93 15.23 -5.94
N ASP A 99 -10.37 16.16 -6.78
CA ASP A 99 -9.53 16.95 -7.67
C ASP A 99 -8.74 18.04 -6.94
N THR A 100 -9.18 18.42 -5.75
CA THR A 100 -8.50 19.39 -4.86
C THR A 100 -7.61 18.74 -3.81
N LEU A 101 -7.34 17.42 -3.91
CA LEU A 101 -6.52 16.72 -2.91
C LEU A 101 -5.14 17.37 -2.75
N PRO A 102 -4.79 17.84 -1.53
CA PRO A 102 -3.49 18.43 -1.27
C PRO A 102 -2.35 17.43 -1.54
N ARG A 103 -1.24 17.89 -2.14
CA ARG A 103 -0.03 17.06 -2.39
C ARG A 103 1.17 17.58 -1.61
N MET A 104 2.06 16.66 -1.23
CA MET A 104 3.35 17.02 -0.63
C MET A 104 4.16 17.93 -1.57
N GLY A 105 4.76 18.98 -1.03
CA GLY A 105 5.62 19.90 -1.78
C GLY A 105 4.87 20.89 -2.69
N GLN A 106 3.54 20.94 -2.61
CA GLN A 106 2.71 21.90 -3.35
C GLN A 106 2.64 23.27 -2.63
N LEU A 107 3.73 23.68 -1.98
CA LEU A 107 3.92 25.07 -1.54
C LEU A 107 4.55 25.80 -2.72
N GLY A 108 3.78 26.62 -3.43
CA GLY A 108 4.33 27.50 -4.44
C GLY A 108 5.41 28.38 -3.81
N LEU A 109 6.51 28.61 -4.52
CA LEU A 109 7.61 29.50 -4.09
C LEU A 109 7.14 30.96 -3.85
N LEU A 110 5.89 31.27 -4.22
CA LEU A 110 5.23 32.56 -4.10
C LEU A 110 3.95 32.50 -3.24
N ASP A 111 3.60 31.33 -2.71
CA ASP A 111 2.49 31.22 -1.77
C ASP A 111 2.99 31.71 -0.41
N MET A 112 2.42 32.82 0.05
CA MET A 112 2.53 33.22 1.44
C MET A 112 2.14 32.02 2.30
N PRO A 113 2.81 31.76 3.45
CA PRO A 113 2.35 30.72 4.35
C PRO A 113 0.94 31.13 4.79
N ASP A 114 -0.07 30.56 4.14
CA ASP A 114 -1.42 30.60 4.64
C ASP A 114 -1.30 30.07 6.07
N ASP A 115 -1.93 30.77 7.02
CA ASP A 115 -1.99 30.36 8.41
C ASP A 115 -2.80 29.07 8.46
N ASN A 116 -2.14 27.97 8.06
CA ASN A 116 -2.73 26.72 7.63
C ASN A 116 -3.14 25.93 8.86
N GLY A 117 -3.89 26.56 9.77
CA GLY A 117 -4.35 26.03 11.05
C GLY A 117 -3.26 25.48 11.97
N ASP A 118 -3.73 24.76 12.98
CA ASP A 118 -2.85 23.99 13.86
C ASP A 118 -2.16 22.85 13.08
N ARG A 119 -0.82 22.85 13.08
CA ARG A 119 0.01 21.82 12.41
C ARG A 119 -0.03 20.48 13.15
N ASP A 120 -0.40 20.50 14.43
CA ASP A 120 -0.62 19.31 15.24
C ASP A 120 -2.03 18.73 15.07
N SER A 121 -2.88 19.37 14.24
CA SER A 121 -4.11 18.77 13.72
C SER A 121 -3.84 18.02 12.39
N PRO A 122 -4.31 16.77 12.22
CA PRO A 122 -4.18 16.02 10.96
C PRO A 122 -5.06 16.57 9.83
N ILE A 123 -6.07 17.39 10.16
CA ILE A 123 -7.06 17.93 9.22
C ILE A 123 -6.76 19.40 8.97
N GLN A 124 -6.76 19.79 7.69
CA GLN A 124 -6.65 21.18 7.23
C GLN A 124 -7.97 21.94 7.41
N PRO A 125 -7.97 23.29 7.39
CA PRO A 125 -9.20 24.09 7.49
C PRO A 125 -10.26 23.77 6.42
N ASP A 126 -9.84 23.30 5.24
CA ASP A 126 -10.71 22.87 4.14
C ASP A 126 -11.33 21.47 4.34
N GLY A 127 -10.97 20.78 5.43
CA GLY A 127 -11.43 19.44 5.78
C GLY A 127 -10.59 18.30 5.22
N HIS A 128 -9.65 18.56 4.31
CA HIS A 128 -8.76 17.54 3.76
C HIS A 128 -7.70 17.09 4.78
N LEU A 129 -7.15 15.89 4.56
CA LEU A 129 -5.99 15.44 5.33
C LEU A 129 -4.74 16.20 4.89
N ARG A 130 -3.93 16.55 5.89
CA ARG A 130 -2.59 17.10 5.68
C ARG A 130 -1.68 16.06 4.99
N PRO A 131 -1.08 16.37 3.83
CA PRO A 131 -0.18 15.45 3.13
C PRO A 131 1.02 15.01 3.98
N GLU A 132 1.51 15.90 4.84
CA GLU A 132 2.62 15.62 5.74
C GLU A 132 2.26 14.57 6.80
N TRP A 133 1.01 14.53 7.25
CA TRP A 133 0.54 13.52 8.21
C TRP A 133 0.47 12.11 7.59
N ILE A 134 0.08 12.04 6.30
CA ILE A 134 0.07 10.80 5.52
C ILE A 134 1.51 10.34 5.23
N SER A 135 2.42 11.29 4.95
CA SER A 135 3.81 11.03 4.54
C SER A 135 4.77 10.92 5.73
N GLY A 136 4.35 10.25 6.81
CA GLY A 136 5.17 9.96 7.99
C GLY A 136 5.12 11.01 9.11
N GLY A 137 4.51 12.18 8.91
CA GLY A 137 4.36 13.22 9.93
C GLY A 137 3.46 12.83 11.11
N SER A 138 2.58 11.85 10.93
CA SER A 138 1.79 11.24 12.01
C SER A 138 2.63 10.39 12.97
N GLN A 139 3.81 9.94 12.54
CA GLN A 139 4.65 8.98 13.26
C GLN A 139 5.77 9.66 14.07
N THR A 140 5.81 11.00 14.12
CA THR A 140 6.92 11.75 14.74
C THR A 140 6.81 11.89 16.25
N SER A 141 5.62 11.70 16.83
CA SER A 141 5.41 11.73 18.28
C SER A 141 4.24 10.85 18.69
N VAL A 142 4.18 10.49 19.97
CA VAL A 142 3.13 9.63 20.53
C VAL A 142 1.77 10.32 20.57
N GLU A 143 1.74 11.64 20.75
CA GLU A 143 0.52 12.45 20.69
C GLU A 143 -0.07 12.43 19.28
N ARG A 144 0.79 12.55 18.25
CA ARG A 144 0.35 12.46 16.85
C ARG A 144 -0.14 11.06 16.50
N LEU A 145 0.49 10.01 17.03
CA LEU A 145 -0.01 8.65 16.89
C LEU A 145 -1.41 8.51 17.51
N ALA A 146 -1.67 9.05 18.70
CA ALA A 146 -3.01 9.02 19.30
C ALA A 146 -4.05 9.77 18.45
N SER A 147 -3.72 10.98 17.98
CA SER A 147 -4.57 11.75 17.08
C SER A 147 -4.83 11.01 15.76
N TRP A 148 -3.83 10.30 15.24
CA TRP A 148 -3.97 9.50 14.02
C TRP A 148 -4.86 8.27 14.23
N ALA A 149 -4.73 7.57 15.37
CA ALA A 149 -5.60 6.47 15.76
C ALA A 149 -7.06 6.93 15.93
N SER A 150 -7.29 8.11 16.50
CA SER A 150 -8.62 8.70 16.61
C SER A 150 -9.25 8.97 15.23
N LEU A 151 -8.44 9.43 14.27
CA LEU A 151 -8.88 9.66 12.90
C LEU A 151 -9.24 8.35 12.17
N VAL A 152 -8.46 7.29 12.38
CA VAL A 152 -8.79 5.92 11.91
C VAL A 152 -10.15 5.49 12.44
N LEU A 153 -10.38 5.63 13.75
CA LEU A 153 -11.64 5.23 14.38
C LEU A 153 -12.82 6.00 13.80
N ARG A 154 -12.63 7.31 13.56
CA ARG A 154 -13.64 8.15 12.89
C ARG A 154 -13.91 7.67 11.47
N ALA A 155 -12.89 7.34 10.69
CA ALA A 155 -13.07 6.84 9.33
C ALA A 155 -13.85 5.50 9.32
N MET A 156 -13.51 4.57 10.21
CA MET A 156 -14.25 3.31 10.38
C MET A 156 -15.72 3.54 10.75
N ARG A 157 -16.00 4.49 11.64
CA ARG A 157 -17.38 4.88 11.97
C ARG A 157 -18.15 5.48 10.80
N LEU A 158 -17.49 6.26 9.94
CA LEU A 158 -18.13 6.80 8.74
C LEU A 158 -18.47 5.68 7.74
N GLN A 159 -17.69 4.60 7.70
CA GLN A 159 -17.98 3.44 6.84
C GLN A 159 -19.19 2.61 7.32
N GLN A 160 -19.47 2.57 8.63
CA GLN A 160 -20.54 1.73 9.19
C GLN A 160 -21.94 2.05 8.60
N PRO A 161 -22.44 3.31 8.63
CA PRO A 161 -23.71 3.65 8.00
C PRO A 161 -23.76 3.39 6.50
N MET A 162 -22.60 3.48 5.82
CA MET A 162 -22.53 3.19 4.38
C MET A 162 -22.73 1.71 4.10
N LEU A 163 -22.16 0.83 4.93
CA LEU A 163 -22.42 -0.62 4.86
C LEU A 163 -23.87 -0.95 5.24
N ASP A 164 -24.44 -0.23 6.21
CA ASP A 164 -25.85 -0.38 6.62
C ASP A 164 -26.84 0.01 5.51
N ALA A 165 -26.43 0.92 4.61
CA ALA A 165 -27.23 1.35 3.47
C ALA A 165 -27.21 0.38 2.27
N LEU A 166 -26.35 -0.64 2.28
CA LEU A 166 -26.27 -1.62 1.20
C LEU A 166 -27.45 -2.61 1.21
N PRO A 167 -27.81 -3.23 0.06
CA PRO A 167 -29.01 -4.09 -0.04
C PRO A 167 -29.07 -5.29 0.93
N ASN A 168 -27.92 -5.75 1.46
CA ASN A 168 -27.84 -6.79 2.47
C ASN A 168 -26.79 -6.40 3.52
N PRO A 169 -27.18 -5.64 4.56
CA PRO A 169 -26.25 -5.09 5.56
C PRO A 169 -25.45 -6.16 6.29
N ASP A 170 -26.10 -7.24 6.73
CA ASP A 170 -25.42 -8.32 7.46
C ASP A 170 -24.32 -8.96 6.60
N ARG A 171 -24.61 -9.19 5.32
CA ARG A 171 -23.61 -9.69 4.37
C ARG A 171 -22.52 -8.65 4.12
N ALA A 172 -22.86 -7.38 3.95
CA ALA A 172 -21.88 -6.32 3.73
C ALA A 172 -20.88 -6.20 4.91
N HIS A 173 -21.37 -6.24 6.15
CA HIS A 173 -20.54 -6.26 7.35
C HIS A 173 -19.69 -7.54 7.44
N SER A 174 -20.26 -8.70 7.11
CA SER A 174 -19.49 -9.95 7.06
C SER A 174 -18.37 -9.88 6.02
N THR A 175 -18.66 -9.38 4.82
CA THR A 175 -17.68 -9.18 3.76
C THR A 175 -16.60 -8.19 4.20
N ALA A 176 -16.96 -7.05 4.77
CA ALA A 176 -15.97 -6.08 5.28
C ALA A 176 -14.99 -6.73 6.28
N ARG A 177 -15.51 -7.50 7.24
CA ARG A 177 -14.67 -8.21 8.22
C ARG A 177 -13.77 -9.26 7.56
N SER A 178 -14.31 -10.02 6.61
CA SER A 178 -13.54 -11.04 5.87
C SER A 178 -12.46 -10.41 5.00
N GLU A 179 -12.76 -9.33 4.28
CA GLU A 179 -11.79 -8.62 3.44
C GLU A 179 -10.68 -7.97 4.27
N SER A 180 -11.01 -7.41 5.45
CA SER A 180 -9.98 -6.90 6.37
C SER A 180 -9.04 -8.00 6.85
N ALA A 181 -9.58 -9.18 7.18
CA ALA A 181 -8.77 -10.34 7.57
C ALA A 181 -7.95 -10.89 6.40
N ALA A 182 -8.53 -10.91 5.19
CA ALA A 182 -7.84 -11.33 3.98
C ALA A 182 -6.67 -10.38 3.63
N GLU A 183 -6.83 -9.08 3.85
CA GLU A 183 -5.77 -8.09 3.63
C GLU A 183 -4.59 -8.32 4.59
N LEU A 184 -4.85 -8.62 5.86
CA LEU A 184 -3.82 -9.01 6.83
C LEU A 184 -3.13 -10.32 6.41
N LEU A 185 -3.91 -11.35 6.05
CA LEU A 185 -3.36 -12.62 5.57
C LEU A 185 -2.48 -12.43 4.33
N CYS A 186 -2.88 -11.55 3.41
CA CYS A 186 -2.07 -11.20 2.25
C CYS A 186 -0.75 -10.54 2.65
N ALA A 187 -0.74 -9.71 3.70
CA ALA A 187 0.50 -9.14 4.23
C ALA A 187 1.41 -10.22 4.83
N GLU A 188 0.85 -11.17 5.59
CA GLU A 188 1.60 -12.33 6.13
C GLU A 188 2.20 -13.20 5.03
N MET A 189 1.39 -13.58 4.04
CA MET A 189 1.85 -14.37 2.89
C MET A 189 2.92 -13.65 2.07
N ALA A 190 2.86 -12.33 1.97
CA ALA A 190 3.88 -11.55 1.25
C ALA A 190 5.24 -11.53 1.96
N ILE A 191 5.26 -11.66 3.31
CA ILE A 191 6.49 -11.76 4.08
C ILE A 191 7.11 -13.15 3.95
N GLU A 192 6.29 -14.20 4.00
CA GLU A 192 6.80 -15.57 3.85
C GLU A 192 7.26 -15.86 2.41
N GLY A 193 6.55 -15.30 1.43
CA GLY A 193 6.84 -15.52 0.01
C GLY A 193 6.57 -16.94 -0.45
N LEU A 194 7.15 -17.30 -1.59
CA LEU A 194 7.10 -18.67 -2.13
C LEU A 194 8.54 -19.16 -2.33
N PRO A 195 8.87 -20.38 -1.88
CA PRO A 195 10.19 -20.95 -2.16
C PRO A 195 10.34 -21.17 -3.67
N ILE A 196 11.49 -20.77 -4.21
CA ILE A 196 11.87 -20.98 -5.60
C ILE A 196 13.21 -21.73 -5.61
N ASP A 197 13.27 -22.82 -6.38
CA ASP A 197 14.53 -23.47 -6.73
C ASP A 197 15.26 -22.59 -7.75
N GLU A 198 16.20 -21.77 -7.27
CA GLU A 198 16.93 -20.83 -8.11
C GLU A 198 17.82 -21.55 -9.13
N GLU A 199 18.39 -22.70 -8.78
CA GLU A 199 19.25 -23.46 -9.68
C GLU A 199 18.44 -24.00 -10.86
N GLU A 200 17.29 -24.61 -10.58
CA GLU A 200 16.40 -25.12 -11.63
C GLU A 200 15.81 -23.98 -12.47
N ALA A 201 15.43 -22.85 -11.84
CA ALA A 201 14.96 -21.68 -12.57
C ALA A 201 16.03 -21.14 -13.53
N LEU A 202 17.28 -21.03 -13.08
CA LEU A 202 18.40 -20.58 -13.93
C LEU A 202 18.74 -21.59 -15.01
N ARG A 203 18.63 -22.90 -14.75
CA ARG A 203 18.82 -23.96 -15.74
C ARG A 203 17.79 -23.84 -16.86
N LEU A 204 16.50 -23.75 -16.52
CA LEU A 204 15.40 -23.58 -17.48
C LEU A 204 15.54 -22.29 -18.30
N ILE A 205 15.84 -21.16 -17.64
CA ILE A 205 16.08 -19.89 -18.36
C ILE A 205 17.29 -20.04 -19.29
N GLY A 206 18.35 -20.70 -18.84
CA GLY A 206 19.57 -20.95 -19.60
C GLY A 206 19.33 -21.75 -20.88
N GLU A 207 18.44 -22.75 -20.85
CA GLU A 207 18.08 -23.57 -22.02
C GLU A 207 17.46 -22.75 -23.16
N PHE A 208 16.62 -21.75 -22.84
CA PHE A 208 15.92 -20.95 -23.84
C PHE A 208 16.63 -19.64 -24.19
N ALA A 209 17.14 -18.94 -23.18
CA ALA A 209 17.72 -17.61 -23.33
C ALA A 209 19.25 -17.62 -23.51
N GLY A 210 19.91 -18.75 -23.26
CA GLY A 210 21.36 -18.83 -23.12
C GLY A 210 21.82 -18.52 -21.68
N PRO A 211 23.11 -18.72 -21.38
CA PRO A 211 23.64 -18.51 -20.03
C PRO A 211 23.45 -17.06 -19.57
N ARG A 212 23.26 -16.87 -18.26
CA ARG A 212 23.19 -15.55 -17.65
C ARG A 212 24.51 -14.82 -17.85
N ALA A 213 24.45 -13.60 -18.38
CA ALA A 213 25.63 -12.77 -18.56
C ALA A 213 26.30 -12.48 -17.20
N THR A 214 27.62 -12.59 -17.19
CA THR A 214 28.45 -12.37 -15.98
C THR A 214 29.03 -10.96 -15.90
N SER A 215 28.91 -10.18 -16.98
CA SER A 215 29.34 -8.78 -17.07
C SER A 215 28.57 -8.03 -18.16
N ALA A 216 28.72 -6.71 -18.21
CA ALA A 216 28.16 -5.89 -19.29
C ALA A 216 28.72 -6.28 -20.67
N LEU A 217 30.03 -6.53 -20.77
CA LEU A 217 30.68 -6.98 -22.01
C LEU A 217 30.17 -8.35 -22.46
N ASP A 218 29.96 -9.27 -21.51
CA ASP A 218 29.40 -10.60 -21.79
C ASP A 218 27.95 -10.51 -22.26
N GLN A 219 27.17 -9.56 -21.71
CA GLN A 219 25.81 -9.29 -22.15
C GLN A 219 25.75 -8.75 -23.57
N GLU A 220 26.64 -7.82 -23.94
CA GLU A 220 26.76 -7.31 -25.31
C GLU A 220 27.13 -8.43 -26.29
N ARG A 221 28.10 -9.27 -25.94
CA ARG A 221 28.49 -10.44 -26.75
C ARG A 221 27.32 -11.41 -26.96
N ILE A 222 26.59 -11.78 -25.89
CA ILE A 222 25.41 -12.66 -25.98
C ILE A 222 24.32 -12.04 -26.87
N TRP A 223 24.15 -10.72 -26.79
CA TRP A 223 23.21 -9.98 -27.62
C TRP A 223 23.59 -10.01 -29.09
N GLU A 224 24.84 -9.72 -29.44
CA GLU A 224 25.33 -9.77 -30.81
C GLU A 224 25.18 -11.18 -31.41
N GLU A 225 25.58 -12.22 -30.67
CA GLU A 225 25.48 -13.62 -31.11
C GLU A 225 24.02 -14.05 -31.35
N ARG A 226 23.08 -13.56 -30.53
CA ARG A 226 21.64 -13.86 -30.69
C ARG A 226 21.02 -13.08 -31.83
N ASP A 227 21.35 -11.79 -31.95
CA ASP A 227 20.83 -10.92 -32.98
C ASP A 227 21.30 -11.39 -34.36
N GLU A 228 22.55 -11.83 -34.49
CA GLU A 228 23.12 -12.36 -35.73
C GLU A 228 22.27 -13.49 -36.32
N LYS A 229 21.74 -14.40 -35.48
CA LYS A 229 20.89 -15.51 -35.92
C LYS A 229 19.61 -15.05 -36.60
N VAL A 230 19.13 -13.84 -36.31
CA VAL A 230 17.96 -13.25 -36.95
C VAL A 230 18.38 -12.36 -38.13
N LEU A 231 19.39 -11.51 -37.93
CA LEU A 231 19.84 -10.53 -38.92
C LEU A 231 20.41 -11.18 -40.19
N VAL A 232 20.93 -12.43 -40.10
CA VAL A 232 21.40 -13.21 -41.26
C VAL A 232 20.29 -13.49 -42.29
N HIS A 233 19.03 -13.50 -41.89
CA HIS A 233 17.90 -13.78 -42.78
C HIS A 233 17.38 -12.53 -43.51
N LEU A 234 17.84 -11.33 -43.14
CA LEU A 234 17.38 -10.08 -43.76
C LEU A 234 17.99 -9.88 -45.14
N THR A 235 17.14 -9.62 -46.14
CA THR A 235 17.57 -9.28 -47.50
C THR A 235 16.95 -7.93 -47.93
N PRO A 236 17.74 -6.86 -48.15
CA PRO A 236 19.17 -6.74 -47.86
C PRO A 236 19.44 -6.71 -46.35
N ARG A 237 20.66 -7.11 -45.98
CA ARG A 237 21.11 -7.14 -44.59
C ARG A 237 21.22 -5.71 -44.04
N GLN A 238 20.73 -5.49 -42.82
CA GLN A 238 20.74 -4.19 -42.16
C GLN A 238 20.81 -4.35 -40.64
N PRO A 239 21.47 -3.41 -39.92
CA PRO A 239 21.42 -3.39 -38.47
C PRO A 239 20.02 -2.97 -38.01
N VAL A 240 19.43 -3.75 -37.11
CA VAL A 240 18.12 -3.48 -36.50
C VAL A 240 18.23 -3.78 -35.02
N ASN A 241 17.78 -2.87 -34.15
CA ASN A 241 17.69 -3.18 -32.74
C ASN A 241 16.50 -4.12 -32.48
N LEU A 242 16.78 -5.41 -32.31
CA LEU A 242 15.74 -6.43 -32.08
C LEU A 242 15.02 -6.28 -30.73
N ARG A 243 15.50 -5.39 -29.86
CA ARG A 243 14.87 -5.04 -28.57
C ARG A 243 13.91 -3.86 -28.70
N ASN A 244 13.85 -3.20 -29.86
CA ASN A 244 12.91 -2.12 -30.14
C ASN A 244 11.73 -2.63 -31.01
N PRO A 245 10.52 -2.77 -30.44
CA PRO A 245 9.36 -3.29 -31.18
C PRO A 245 9.00 -2.49 -32.43
N ALA A 246 9.26 -1.17 -32.45
CA ALA A 246 8.97 -0.33 -33.62
C ALA A 246 9.93 -0.63 -34.77
N GLU A 247 11.22 -0.80 -34.47
CA GLU A 247 12.24 -1.16 -35.45
C GLU A 247 12.02 -2.57 -36.00
N VAL A 248 11.67 -3.53 -35.14
CA VAL A 248 11.33 -4.91 -35.55
C VAL A 248 10.11 -4.92 -36.49
N LYS A 249 9.04 -4.16 -36.18
CA LYS A 249 7.89 -4.02 -37.08
C LYS A 249 8.26 -3.40 -38.43
N ALA A 250 9.06 -2.34 -38.42
CA ALA A 250 9.54 -1.72 -39.65
C ALA A 250 10.45 -2.66 -40.46
N MET A 251 11.23 -3.50 -39.81
CA MET A 251 12.04 -4.54 -40.43
C MET A 251 11.17 -5.62 -41.09
N LEU A 252 10.19 -6.18 -40.38
CA LEU A 252 9.30 -7.22 -40.90
C LEU A 252 8.48 -6.75 -42.11
N ARG A 253 7.93 -5.53 -42.06
CA ARG A 253 7.22 -4.92 -43.20
C ARG A 253 8.09 -4.81 -44.44
N ARG A 254 9.37 -4.43 -44.26
CA ARG A 254 10.33 -4.35 -45.37
C ARG A 254 10.67 -5.72 -45.97
N GLN A 255 10.52 -6.80 -45.21
CA GLN A 255 10.65 -8.17 -45.70
C GLN A 255 9.34 -8.74 -46.28
N GLY A 256 8.27 -7.95 -46.34
CA GLY A 256 6.98 -8.35 -46.93
C GLY A 256 6.05 -9.11 -45.97
N HIS A 257 6.29 -9.02 -44.65
CA HIS A 257 5.40 -9.56 -43.63
C HIS A 257 4.53 -8.43 -43.04
N GLU A 258 3.20 -8.62 -43.03
CA GLU A 258 2.25 -7.69 -42.40
C GLU A 258 2.06 -7.92 -40.91
#